data_AF-A0AAV9Z2T9-F1
#
_entry.id   AF-A0AAV9Z2T9-F1
#
_cell.length_a   1.000
_cell.length_b   1.000
_cell.length_c   1.000
_cell.angle_alpha   90.00
_cell.angle_beta   90.00
_cell.angle_gamma   90.00
#
_symmetry.space_group_name_H-M   'P 1'
#
loop_
_entity.id
_entity.type
_entity.pdbx_description
1 polymer ?
#
loop_
_entity_poly.entity_id
_entity_poly.type
_entity_poly.pdbx_seq_one_letter_code
_entity_poly.pdbx_strand_id
1 'polypeptide(L)'
;KQATMKLGFPQQLKYKLKNDEDTILNQGKLFTLPRTVTVEKLLTNSGHLMESRPSLGTSRPSTIPATVISGLLTYFDSFLPTLLLYPAERPQYRSIRGKYVVG
;
A
#
# COMPACT_ATOMS: atom_id res chain seq x y z
N LYS A 1 -3.63 -26.16 14.04
CA LYS A 1 -3.66 -24.88 14.80
C LYS A 1 -3.36 -23.75 13.82
N GLN A 2 -4.34 -22.92 13.45
CA GLN A 2 -4.07 -21.75 12.60
C GLN A 2 -3.32 -20.70 13.43
N ALA A 3 -2.11 -20.33 12.99
CA ALA A 3 -1.37 -19.23 13.58
C ALA A 3 -2.07 -17.92 13.19
N THR A 4 -2.67 -17.25 14.17
CA THR A 4 -3.26 -15.92 13.95
C THR A 4 -2.14 -14.89 14.00
N MET A 5 -1.76 -14.36 12.84
CA MET A 5 -0.79 -13.28 12.76
C MET A 5 -1.47 -11.98 13.21
N LYS A 6 -1.10 -11.49 14.40
CA LYS A 6 -1.56 -10.18 14.89
C LYS A 6 -0.53 -9.13 14.52
N LEU A 7 -0.82 -8.30 13.53
CA LEU A 7 -0.02 -7.12 13.21
C LEU A 7 -0.42 -5.99 14.16
N GLY A 8 0.55 -5.42 14.87
CA GLY A 8 0.34 -4.22 15.68
C GLY A 8 0.13 -3.01 14.78
N PHE A 9 -1.06 -2.41 14.81
CA PHE A 9 -1.39 -1.30 13.93
C PHE A 9 -1.23 0.05 14.66
N PRO A 10 -0.33 0.95 14.21
CA PRO A 10 -0.18 2.28 14.78
C PRO A 10 -1.49 3.09 14.77
N GLN A 11 -1.79 3.80 15.87
CA GLN A 11 -3.01 4.63 15.96
C GLN A 11 -3.10 5.69 14.86
N GLN A 12 -1.96 6.29 14.47
CA GLN A 12 -1.92 7.28 13.40
C GLN A 12 -2.40 6.71 12.05
N LEU A 13 -2.01 5.47 11.73
CA LEU A 13 -2.48 4.80 10.53
C LEU A 13 -3.96 4.44 10.64
N LYS A 14 -4.45 4.12 11.84
CA LYS A 14 -5.88 3.84 12.06
C LYS A 14 -6.74 5.05 11.78
N TYR A 15 -6.28 6.24 12.21
CA TYR A 15 -6.96 7.50 11.91
C TYR A 15 -7.00 7.77 10.41
N LYS A 16 -5.87 7.55 9.71
CA LYS A 16 -5.81 7.70 8.25
C LYS A 16 -6.79 6.78 7.53
N LEU A 17 -6.91 5.51 7.94
CA LEU A 17 -7.88 4.57 7.37
C LEU A 17 -9.33 5.03 7.60
N LYS A 18 -9.65 5.49 8.81
CA LYS A 18 -11.00 5.98 9.11
C LYS A 18 -11.35 7.21 8.24
N ASN A 19 -10.39 8.10 8.03
CA ASN A 19 -10.59 9.25 7.16
C ASN A 19 -10.74 8.85 5.69
N ASP A 20 -10.01 7.82 5.25
CA ASP A 20 -10.10 7.29 3.89
C ASP A 20 -11.48 6.67 3.63
N GLU A 21 -11.97 5.86 4.56
CA GLU A 21 -13.33 5.31 4.55
C GLU A 21 -14.39 6.42 4.44
N ASP A 22 -14.29 7.47 5.26
CA ASP A 22 -15.20 8.63 5.20
C ASP A 22 -15.12 9.37 3.85
N THR A 23 -13.92 9.54 3.33
CA THR A 23 -13.71 10.25 2.06
C THR A 23 -14.35 9.51 0.88
N ILE A 24 -14.24 8.18 0.86
CA ILE A 24 -14.76 7.34 -0.21
C ILE A 24 -16.27 7.11 -0.06
N LEU A 25 -16.74 6.78 1.15
CA LEU A 25 -18.15 6.43 1.39
C LEU A 25 -19.05 7.64 1.60
N ASN A 26 -18.61 8.65 2.37
CA ASN A 26 -19.45 9.80 2.74
C ASN A 26 -19.24 11.00 1.80
N GLN A 27 -18.01 11.25 1.36
CA GLN A 27 -17.72 12.40 0.48
C GLN A 27 -17.78 12.04 -1.01
N GLY A 28 -17.77 10.76 -1.37
CA GLY A 28 -17.72 10.28 -2.76
C GLY A 28 -16.48 10.78 -3.53
N LYS A 29 -15.44 11.20 -2.82
CA LYS A 29 -14.21 11.73 -3.44
C LYS A 29 -13.30 10.56 -3.78
N LEU A 30 -13.24 10.27 -5.07
CA LEU A 30 -12.29 9.31 -5.62
C LEU A 30 -10.91 9.96 -5.77
N PHE A 31 -9.85 9.18 -5.58
CA PHE A 31 -8.50 9.66 -5.83
C PHE A 31 -8.31 10.02 -7.30
N THR A 32 -7.54 11.07 -7.59
CA THR A 32 -7.15 11.37 -8.98
C THR A 32 -6.05 10.41 -9.42
N LEU A 33 -6.26 9.73 -10.56
CA LEU A 33 -5.27 8.88 -11.20
C LEU A 33 -4.89 9.48 -12.57
N PRO A 34 -3.61 9.47 -12.98
CA PRO A 34 -2.47 8.85 -12.29
C PRO A 34 -1.95 9.68 -11.09
N ARG A 35 -1.55 8.98 -10.02
CA ARG A 35 -0.94 9.59 -8.83
C ARG A 35 0.51 10.00 -9.13
N THR A 36 0.95 11.13 -8.58
CA THR A 36 2.34 11.63 -8.69
C THR A 36 3.36 10.71 -8.01
N VAL A 37 2.94 9.94 -6.99
CA VAL A 37 3.79 8.99 -6.27
C VAL A 37 3.15 7.61 -6.33
N THR A 38 3.88 6.65 -6.88
CA THR A 38 3.45 5.24 -7.01
C THR A 38 3.84 4.42 -5.79
N VAL A 39 3.18 3.27 -5.60
CA VAL A 39 3.48 2.32 -4.51
C VAL A 39 4.91 1.80 -4.60
N GLU A 40 5.41 1.53 -5.81
CA GLU A 40 6.81 1.19 -6.07
C GLU A 40 7.76 2.26 -5.53
N LYS A 41 7.52 3.54 -5.87
CA LYS A 41 8.36 4.64 -5.40
C LYS A 41 8.29 4.81 -3.88
N LEU A 42 7.12 4.58 -3.27
CA LEU A 42 6.96 4.60 -1.81
C LEU A 42 7.75 3.50 -1.13
N LEU A 43 7.65 2.25 -1.62
CA LEU A 43 8.35 1.11 -1.03
C LEU A 43 9.86 1.23 -1.20
N THR A 44 10.33 1.65 -2.38
CA THR A 44 11.75 1.92 -2.64
C THR A 44 12.29 3.04 -1.75
N ASN A 45 11.56 4.15 -1.62
CA ASN A 45 11.95 5.24 -0.72
C ASN A 45 11.90 4.84 0.76
N SER A 46 10.99 3.95 1.16
CA SER A 46 10.91 3.47 2.54
C SER A 46 12.09 2.58 2.95
N GLY A 47 12.72 1.88 2.00
CA GLY A 47 13.97 1.16 2.22
C GLY A 47 15.11 2.09 2.68
N HIS A 48 15.13 3.32 2.17
CA HIS A 48 16.10 4.37 2.54
C HIS A 48 15.79 5.02 3.91
N LEU A 49 14.54 4.95 4.38
CA LEU A 49 14.15 5.49 5.69
C LEU A 49 14.55 4.58 6.87
N MET A 50 14.84 3.29 6.64
CA MET A 50 15.35 2.41 7.70
C MET A 50 16.84 2.65 7.99
N GLU A 51 17.59 3.23 7.06
CA GLU A 51 19.00 3.61 7.26
C GLU A 51 19.15 4.76 8.28
N SER A 52 18.11 5.58 8.49
CA SER A 52 18.14 6.69 9.45
C SER A 52 17.69 6.31 10.87
N ARG A 53 17.33 5.04 11.11
CA ARG A 53 17.01 4.57 12.46
C ARG A 53 18.31 4.27 13.22
N PRO A 54 18.59 4.93 14.36
CA PRO A 54 19.77 4.61 15.15
C PRO A 54 19.71 3.14 15.58
N SER A 55 20.79 2.43 15.29
CA SER A 55 20.96 0.99 15.47
C SER A 55 20.75 0.60 16.95
N LEU A 56 19.55 0.15 17.30
CA LEU A 56 19.33 -0.61 18.52
C LEU A 56 19.94 -2.01 18.34
N GLY A 57 21.25 -2.10 18.57
CA GLY A 57 21.96 -3.22 19.19
C GLY A 57 21.88 -4.61 18.56
N THR A 58 21.35 -4.80 17.36
CA THR A 58 21.31 -6.13 16.75
C THR A 58 21.44 -6.01 15.24
N SER A 59 22.40 -6.74 14.70
CA SER A 59 22.72 -6.95 13.28
C SER A 59 21.50 -7.37 12.45
N ARG A 60 20.58 -6.43 12.22
CA ARG A 60 19.52 -6.54 11.22
C ARG A 60 20.01 -5.75 10.01
N PRO A 61 19.89 -6.30 8.78
CA PRO A 61 20.28 -5.56 7.60
C PRO A 61 19.58 -4.20 7.61
N SER A 62 20.36 -3.13 7.43
CA SER A 62 19.93 -1.73 7.43
C SER A 62 18.89 -1.43 6.34
N THR A 63 18.77 -2.33 5.37
CA THR A 63 17.95 -2.20 4.18
C THR A 63 16.93 -3.34 4.11
N ILE A 64 15.68 -3.01 3.78
CA ILE A 64 14.66 -4.01 3.47
C ILE A 64 15.12 -4.77 2.22
N PRO A 65 15.17 -6.12 2.24
CA PRO A 65 15.58 -6.89 1.07
C PRO A 65 14.68 -6.57 -0.13
N ALA A 66 15.28 -6.41 -1.31
CA ALA A 66 14.55 -6.14 -2.55
C ALA A 66 13.49 -7.21 -2.86
N THR A 67 13.71 -8.45 -2.40
CA THR A 67 12.74 -9.56 -2.49
C THR A 67 11.47 -9.30 -1.71
N VAL A 68 11.55 -8.64 -0.54
CA VAL A 68 10.38 -8.25 0.25
C VAL A 68 9.60 -7.15 -0.44
N ILE A 69 10.30 -6.15 -1.00
CA ILE A 69 9.68 -5.07 -1.77
C ILE A 69 8.95 -5.64 -2.99
N SER A 70 9.61 -6.51 -3.76
CA SER A 70 9.01 -7.18 -4.90
C SER A 70 7.81 -8.05 -4.50
N GLY A 71 7.93 -8.81 -3.41
CA GLY A 71 6.81 -9.62 -2.89
C GLY A 71 5.61 -8.77 -2.47
N LEU A 72 5.84 -7.62 -1.83
CA LEU A 72 4.79 -6.68 -1.46
C LEU A 72 4.12 -6.03 -2.68
N LEU A 73 4.89 -5.69 -3.71
CA LEU A 73 4.35 -5.17 -4.97
C LEU A 73 3.47 -6.22 -5.66
N THR A 74 3.96 -7.45 -5.83
CA THR A 74 3.19 -8.54 -6.43
C THR A 74 1.93 -8.86 -5.63
N TYR A 75 2.01 -8.82 -4.30
CA TYR A 75 0.86 -8.98 -3.43
C TYR A 75 -0.14 -7.85 -3.65
N PHE A 76 0.31 -6.60 -3.65
CA PHE A 76 -0.53 -5.45 -3.89
C PHE A 76 -1.26 -5.56 -5.24
N ASP A 77 -0.56 -5.84 -6.33
CA ASP A 77 -1.16 -5.94 -7.67
C ASP A 77 -2.19 -7.08 -7.78
N SER A 78 -1.93 -8.21 -7.12
CA SER A 78 -2.83 -9.38 -7.14
C SER A 78 -4.08 -9.17 -6.28
N PHE A 79 -3.94 -8.51 -5.13
CA PHE A 79 -5.02 -8.33 -4.14
C PHE A 79 -5.76 -7.00 -4.26
N LEU A 80 -5.24 -6.05 -5.03
CA LEU A 80 -5.90 -4.76 -5.27
C LEU A 80 -7.33 -4.91 -5.76
N PRO A 81 -7.62 -5.63 -6.86
CA PRO A 81 -8.99 -5.72 -7.37
C PRO A 81 -9.95 -6.54 -6.49
N THR A 82 -9.41 -7.38 -5.57
CA THR A 82 -10.19 -8.34 -4.79
C THR A 82 -10.46 -7.89 -3.37
N LEU A 83 -9.47 -7.28 -2.69
CA LEU A 83 -9.54 -6.97 -1.26
C LEU A 83 -9.31 -5.50 -0.92
N LEU A 84 -8.59 -4.73 -1.74
CA LEU A 84 -8.15 -3.37 -1.35
C LEU A 84 -9.02 -2.24 -1.89
N LEU A 85 -9.89 -2.50 -2.88
CA LEU A 85 -10.77 -1.48 -3.46
C LEU A 85 -12.16 -1.50 -2.85
N TYR A 86 -12.66 -0.32 -2.50
CA TYR A 86 -14.07 -0.13 -2.20
C TYR A 86 -14.94 -0.26 -3.47
N PRO A 87 -16.23 -0.61 -3.33
CA PRO A 87 -17.13 -0.75 -4.48
C PRO A 87 -17.17 0.48 -5.39
N ALA A 88 -17.07 1.69 -4.81
CA ALA A 88 -17.05 2.96 -5.53
C ALA A 88 -15.80 3.16 -6.41
N GLU A 89 -14.68 2.52 -6.08
CA GLU A 89 -13.40 2.67 -6.80
C GLU A 89 -13.24 1.67 -7.95
N ARG A 90 -14.03 0.59 -7.96
CA ARG A 90 -14.03 -0.43 -9.03
C ARG A 90 -14.21 0.13 -10.45
N PRO A 91 -15.15 1.05 -10.75
CA PRO A 91 -15.27 1.62 -12.09
C PRO A 91 -14.02 2.39 -12.51
N GLN A 92 -13.41 3.13 -11.58
CA GLN A 92 -12.17 3.85 -11.84
C GLN A 92 -11.02 2.88 -12.17
N TYR A 93 -10.84 1.82 -11.37
CA TYR A 93 -9.84 0.80 -11.62
C TYR A 93 -10.00 0.14 -13.00
N ARG A 94 -11.24 -0.20 -13.39
CA ARG A 94 -11.51 -0.76 -14.73
C ARG A 94 -11.15 0.20 -15.86
N SER A 95 -11.48 1.48 -15.72
CA SER A 95 -11.13 2.50 -16.71
C SER A 95 -9.62 2.63 -16.89
N ILE A 96 -8.87 2.65 -15.78
CA ILE A 96 -7.41 2.74 -15.82
C ILE A 96 -6.81 1.45 -16.39
N ARG A 97 -7.21 0.28 -15.90
CA ARG A 97 -6.71 -0.99 -16.43
C ARG A 97 -6.98 -1.12 -17.93
N GLY A 98 -8.16 -0.72 -18.40
CA GLY A 98 -8.48 -0.68 -19.82
C GLY A 98 -7.64 0.32 -20.63
N LYS A 99 -7.14 1.40 -20.03
CA LYS A 99 -6.25 2.36 -20.72
C LYS A 99 -4.80 1.86 -20.82
N TYR A 100 -4.32 1.10 -19.83
CA TYR A 100 -2.92 0.65 -19.77
C TYR A 100 -2.69 -0.80 -20.20
N VAL A 101 -3.74 -1.64 -20.32
CA VAL A 101 -3.66 -3.06 -20.73
C VAL A 101 -3.98 -3.26 -22.23
N VAL A 102 -4.18 -2.19 -22.99
CA VAL A 102 -4.34 -2.30 -24.45
C VAL A 102 -2.97 -2.21 -25.12
N GLY A 103 -2.40 -3.38 -25.43
CA GLY A 103 -1.28 -3.55 -26.35
C GLY A 103 0.10 -3.47 -25.71
#